data_AF-A0A521LQA9-F1
#
_entry.id   AF-A0A521LQA9-F1
#
_cell.length_a   1.000
_cell.length_b   1.000
_cell.length_c   1.000
_cell.angle_alpha   90.00
_cell.angle_beta   90.00
_cell.angle_gamma   90.00
#
_symmetry.space_group_name_H-M   'P 1'
#
loop_
_entity.id
_entity.type
_entity.pdbx_description
1 polymer ?
#
loop_
_entity_poly.entity_id
_entity_poly.type
_entity_poly.pdbx_seq_one_letter_code
_entity_poly.pdbx_strand_id
1 'polypeptide(L)'
;MAAIVLSGCQGGTFGGGESQSSPNANPAITQTGTQTVRQRIQQLRADQAALNSAIAAQQNQLAQTRSKLSADASAYSSLTNGITSRLQAGTTPGNPNLVNDWNAAQAKLDDVTLGVGTLNSLASQVTTQASVAGYLLENVRATYSVGGAVDEDHRNLRSIESETTRSMQQIDRLIGDLNAQISRENGFLARERTNLAALSYGVNLGRLGNPGSQRVTVTNRRQVPLQ
;
A
#
# COMPACT_ATOMS: atom_id res chain seq x y z
N MET A 1 52.13 53.64 -61.71
CA MET A 1 52.98 52.67 -61.02
C MET A 1 52.31 51.31 -61.22
N ALA A 2 52.63 50.62 -62.34
CA ALA A 2 53.63 49.54 -62.44
C ALA A 2 53.22 48.32 -61.58
N ALA A 3 53.07 47.08 -62.06
CA ALA A 3 53.53 46.46 -63.31
C ALA A 3 52.68 45.21 -63.65
N ILE A 4 52.73 44.86 -64.94
CA ILE A 4 52.28 43.62 -65.59
C ILE A 4 53.23 42.47 -65.25
N VAL A 5 52.73 41.25 -65.01
CA VAL A 5 53.44 40.00 -65.39
C VAL A 5 52.45 38.96 -65.92
N LEU A 6 52.80 38.46 -67.11
CA LEU A 6 52.18 37.42 -67.91
C LEU A 6 52.62 36.00 -67.51
N SER A 7 51.85 35.02 -67.98
CA SER A 7 52.25 33.67 -68.45
C SER A 7 52.33 32.50 -67.45
N GLY A 8 51.65 31.41 -67.83
CA GLY A 8 51.89 30.06 -67.30
C GLY A 8 50.81 29.04 -67.66
N CYS A 9 50.73 28.61 -68.93
CA CYS A 9 50.09 27.34 -69.31
C CYS A 9 51.10 26.19 -69.15
N GLN A 10 50.77 25.11 -68.45
CA GLN A 10 51.31 23.77 -68.76
C GLN A 10 50.56 22.61 -68.08
N GLY A 11 50.13 21.64 -68.91
CA GLY A 11 50.26 20.19 -68.67
C GLY A 11 49.36 19.52 -67.63
N GLY A 12 48.38 18.73 -68.11
CA GLY A 12 47.51 17.91 -67.28
C GLY A 12 48.11 16.59 -66.77
N THR A 13 47.31 15.85 -65.99
CA THR A 13 47.34 14.39 -65.84
C THR A 13 46.05 13.93 -65.14
N PHE A 14 45.44 12.87 -65.67
CA PHE A 14 44.26 12.17 -65.15
C PHE A 14 44.68 11.16 -64.07
N GLY A 15 43.81 10.92 -63.05
CA GLY A 15 43.72 9.61 -62.38
C GLY A 15 43.48 9.60 -60.87
N GLY A 16 42.40 8.92 -60.45
CA GLY A 16 42.16 8.36 -59.10
C GLY A 16 41.71 9.39 -58.05
N GLY A 17 40.49 9.40 -57.50
CA GLY A 17 39.71 8.25 -57.06
C GLY A 17 40.00 7.95 -55.60
N GLU A 18 39.54 8.81 -54.68
CA GLU A 18 39.32 8.47 -53.26
C GLU A 18 38.41 9.54 -52.63
N SER A 19 37.11 9.29 -52.72
CA SER A 19 36.10 9.98 -51.92
C SER A 19 36.26 9.56 -50.47
N GLN A 20 36.99 10.34 -49.66
CA GLN A 20 36.91 10.24 -48.20
C GLN A 20 35.52 10.72 -47.76
N SER A 21 34.61 9.78 -47.59
CA SER A 21 33.33 9.98 -46.93
C SER A 21 33.56 10.16 -45.42
N SER A 22 33.68 11.42 -44.99
CA SER A 22 33.41 11.77 -43.59
C SER A 22 31.93 11.52 -43.29
N PRO A 23 31.55 10.75 -42.24
CA PRO A 23 30.16 10.64 -41.84
C PRO A 23 29.72 11.99 -41.27
N ASN A 24 28.92 12.72 -42.06
CA ASN A 24 28.24 13.94 -41.65
C ASN A 24 27.15 13.59 -40.62
N ALA A 25 27.53 13.41 -39.35
CA ALA A 25 26.57 13.39 -38.25
C ALA A 25 26.14 14.84 -37.98
N ASN A 26 24.96 15.22 -38.46
CA ASN A 26 24.40 16.55 -38.25
C ASN A 26 24.10 16.77 -36.74
N PRO A 27 24.87 17.62 -36.02
CA PRO A 27 24.77 17.75 -34.56
C PRO A 27 23.40 18.26 -34.09
N ALA A 28 22.65 18.94 -34.96
CA ALA A 28 21.31 19.42 -34.66
C ALA A 28 20.30 18.27 -34.43
N ILE A 29 20.39 17.16 -35.18
CA ILE A 29 19.44 16.04 -35.06
C ILE A 29 19.73 15.22 -33.78
N THR A 30 21.00 15.09 -33.42
CA THR A 30 21.44 14.44 -32.18
C THR A 30 21.10 15.28 -30.93
N GLN A 31 21.13 16.62 -31.06
CA GLN A 31 20.83 17.53 -29.96
C GLN A 31 19.32 17.62 -29.64
N THR A 32 18.44 17.59 -30.63
CA THR A 32 16.98 17.56 -30.37
C THR A 32 16.55 16.22 -29.76
N GLY A 33 17.10 15.10 -30.23
CA GLY A 33 16.83 13.77 -29.67
C GLY A 33 17.29 13.64 -28.21
N THR A 34 18.50 14.12 -27.88
CA THR A 34 19.01 14.15 -26.50
C THR A 34 18.20 15.06 -25.58
N GLN A 35 17.70 16.19 -26.06
CA GLN A 35 16.89 17.10 -25.24
C GLN A 35 15.54 16.48 -24.86
N THR A 36 14.85 15.80 -25.78
CA THR A 36 13.59 15.11 -25.50
C THR A 36 13.78 13.95 -24.51
N VAL A 37 14.84 13.16 -24.67
CA VAL A 37 15.18 12.08 -23.71
C VAL A 37 15.45 12.63 -22.32
N ARG A 38 16.22 13.72 -22.21
CA ARG A 38 16.52 14.34 -20.92
C ARG A 38 15.27 14.87 -20.22
N GLN A 39 14.35 15.51 -20.95
CA GLN A 39 13.05 15.93 -20.41
C GLN A 39 12.24 14.73 -19.91
N ARG A 40 12.21 13.63 -20.66
CA ARG A 40 11.52 12.40 -20.23
C ARG A 40 12.11 11.83 -18.95
N ILE A 41 13.44 11.77 -18.84
CA ILE A 41 14.14 11.31 -17.63
C ILE A 41 13.82 12.20 -16.43
N GLN A 42 13.76 13.52 -16.61
CA GLN A 42 13.37 14.45 -15.54
C GLN A 42 11.93 14.17 -15.06
N GLN A 43 11.00 13.94 -15.99
CA GLN A 43 9.63 13.55 -15.63
C GLN A 43 9.60 12.23 -14.87
N LEU A 44 10.30 11.20 -15.37
CA LEU A 44 10.38 9.89 -14.71
C LEU A 44 10.96 9.98 -13.29
N ARG A 45 11.94 10.86 -13.06
CA ARG A 45 12.43 11.14 -11.70
C ARG A 45 11.38 11.79 -10.81
N ALA A 46 10.64 12.77 -11.33
CA ALA A 46 9.57 13.41 -10.57
C ALA A 46 8.47 12.40 -10.21
N ASP A 47 8.08 11.56 -11.16
CA ASP A 47 7.08 10.50 -10.96
C ASP A 47 7.58 9.46 -9.94
N GLN A 48 8.85 9.05 -10.02
CA GLN A 48 9.47 8.14 -9.05
C GLN A 48 9.54 8.75 -7.64
N ALA A 49 9.86 10.04 -7.52
CA ALA A 49 9.89 10.74 -6.24
C ALA A 49 8.48 10.86 -5.64
N ALA A 50 7.47 11.14 -6.47
CA ALA A 50 6.07 11.15 -6.06
C ALA A 50 5.58 9.76 -5.61
N LEU A 51 5.92 8.71 -6.36
CA LEU A 51 5.66 7.30 -6.01
C LEU A 51 6.25 6.97 -4.62
N ASN A 52 7.52 7.28 -4.40
CA ASN A 52 8.18 7.02 -3.12
C ASN A 52 7.54 7.79 -1.97
N SER A 53 7.15 9.05 -2.20
CA SER A 53 6.47 9.87 -1.19
C SER A 53 5.10 9.32 -0.83
N ALA A 54 4.34 8.84 -1.83
CA ALA A 54 3.05 8.21 -1.62
C ALA A 54 3.18 6.91 -0.83
N ILE A 55 4.15 6.05 -1.15
CA ILE A 55 4.42 4.81 -0.41
C ILE A 55 4.77 5.12 1.05
N ALA A 56 5.64 6.11 1.30
CA ALA A 56 6.00 6.50 2.66
C ALA A 56 4.79 7.02 3.46
N ALA A 57 3.94 7.84 2.83
CA ALA A 57 2.70 8.32 3.45
C ALA A 57 1.74 7.16 3.78
N GLN A 58 1.57 6.21 2.87
CA GLN A 58 0.72 5.03 3.08
C GLN A 58 1.25 4.13 4.21
N GLN A 59 2.58 3.94 4.30
CA GLN A 59 3.20 3.21 5.41
C GLN A 59 2.97 3.90 6.76
N ASN A 60 3.11 5.23 6.81
CA ASN A 60 2.83 6.01 8.02
C ASN A 60 1.36 5.91 8.42
N GLN A 61 0.44 6.00 7.46
CA GLN A 61 -0.99 5.85 7.72
C GLN A 61 -1.34 4.46 8.25
N LEU A 62 -0.71 3.40 7.71
CA LEU A 62 -0.86 2.05 8.24
C LEU A 62 -0.38 1.96 9.69
N ALA A 63 0.80 2.49 9.99
CA ALA A 63 1.36 2.47 11.35
C ALA A 63 0.46 3.20 12.35
N GLN A 64 -0.05 4.39 11.98
CA GLN A 64 -0.99 5.16 12.80
C GLN A 64 -2.29 4.39 13.02
N THR A 65 -2.86 3.80 11.96
CA THR A 65 -4.10 3.02 12.06
C THR A 65 -3.92 1.81 12.96
N ARG A 66 -2.79 1.09 12.84
CA ARG A 66 -2.43 -0.03 13.74
C ARG A 66 -2.33 0.41 15.20
N SER A 67 -1.67 1.54 15.47
CA SER A 67 -1.57 2.08 16.83
C SER A 67 -2.95 2.41 17.42
N LYS A 68 -3.83 3.02 16.62
CA LYS A 68 -5.20 3.34 17.04
C LYS A 68 -6.00 2.09 17.35
N LEU A 69 -5.99 1.11 16.44
CA LEU A 69 -6.68 -0.17 16.61
C LEU A 69 -6.20 -0.91 17.87
N SER A 70 -4.88 -0.94 18.11
CA SER A 70 -4.33 -1.54 19.32
C SER A 70 -4.79 -0.83 20.60
N ALA A 71 -4.90 0.49 20.58
CA ALA A 71 -5.39 1.27 21.71
C ALA A 71 -6.89 1.02 21.96
N ASP A 72 -7.71 1.01 20.90
CA ASP A 72 -9.15 0.73 21.00
C ASP A 72 -9.42 -0.69 21.49
N ALA A 73 -8.67 -1.69 21.00
CA ALA A 73 -8.75 -3.08 21.48
C ALA A 73 -8.35 -3.20 22.96
N SER A 74 -7.30 -2.49 23.39
CA SER A 74 -6.86 -2.49 24.80
C SER A 74 -7.91 -1.84 25.72
N ALA A 75 -8.49 -0.72 25.28
CA ALA A 75 -9.58 -0.05 26.01
C ALA A 75 -10.82 -0.96 26.13
N TYR A 76 -11.21 -1.62 25.04
CA TYR A 76 -12.28 -2.63 25.04
C TYR A 76 -12.01 -3.75 26.05
N SER A 77 -10.81 -4.34 26.03
CA SER A 77 -10.46 -5.43 26.94
C SER A 77 -10.49 -4.98 28.42
N SER A 78 -10.09 -3.73 28.69
CA SER A 78 -10.13 -3.17 30.04
C SER A 78 -11.57 -3.01 30.54
N LEU A 79 -12.48 -2.53 29.68
CA LEU A 79 -13.90 -2.41 30.00
C LEU A 79 -14.55 -3.78 30.26
N THR A 80 -14.32 -4.76 29.38
CA THR A 80 -14.89 -6.11 29.54
C THR A 80 -14.37 -6.84 30.77
N ASN A 81 -13.08 -6.68 31.10
CA ASN A 81 -12.51 -7.22 32.33
C ASN A 81 -13.13 -6.57 33.58
N GLY A 82 -13.33 -5.25 33.56
CA GLY A 82 -14.00 -4.52 34.63
C GLY A 82 -15.45 -4.97 34.84
N ILE A 83 -16.21 -5.12 33.75
CA ILE A 83 -17.58 -5.64 33.77
C ILE A 83 -17.57 -7.06 34.35
N THR A 84 -16.71 -7.94 33.85
CA THR A 84 -16.63 -9.34 34.28
C THR A 84 -16.30 -9.44 35.77
N SER A 85 -15.34 -8.67 36.27
CA SER A 85 -14.97 -8.63 37.69
C SER A 85 -16.14 -8.22 38.58
N ARG A 86 -16.89 -7.18 38.20
CA ARG A 86 -18.09 -6.76 38.94
C ARG A 86 -19.21 -7.80 38.89
N LEU A 87 -19.39 -8.48 37.75
CA LEU A 87 -20.38 -9.55 37.61
C LEU A 87 -20.00 -10.82 38.41
N GLN A 88 -18.72 -11.08 38.61
CA GLN A 88 -18.22 -12.16 39.47
C GLN A 88 -18.40 -11.86 40.96
N ALA A 89 -18.15 -10.61 41.37
CA ALA A 89 -18.46 -10.15 42.72
C ALA A 89 -19.97 -10.13 43.02
N GLY A 90 -20.77 -10.01 41.96
CA GLY A 90 -22.21 -9.84 42.03
C GLY A 90 -22.59 -8.37 42.18
N THR A 91 -23.58 -7.94 41.42
CA THR A 91 -24.13 -6.58 41.47
C THR A 91 -25.66 -6.64 41.41
N THR A 92 -26.31 -5.53 41.71
CA THR A 92 -27.75 -5.37 41.48
C THR A 92 -28.09 -5.60 40.00
N PRO A 93 -29.14 -6.36 39.68
CA PRO A 93 -29.65 -6.48 38.31
C PRO A 93 -29.90 -5.11 37.69
N GLY A 94 -29.47 -4.93 36.44
CA GLY A 94 -29.65 -3.66 35.71
C GLY A 94 -28.82 -2.49 36.25
N ASN A 95 -27.66 -2.75 36.87
CA ASN A 95 -26.78 -1.68 37.36
C ASN A 95 -26.41 -0.69 36.21
N PRO A 96 -26.80 0.60 36.29
CA PRO A 96 -26.60 1.56 35.22
C PRO A 96 -25.11 1.79 34.90
N ASN A 97 -24.22 1.63 35.88
CA ASN A 97 -22.78 1.76 35.64
C ASN A 97 -22.26 0.63 34.73
N LEU A 98 -22.74 -0.61 34.91
CA LEU A 98 -22.36 -1.71 34.01
C LEU A 98 -22.96 -1.57 32.62
N VAL A 99 -24.17 -1.04 32.53
CA VAL A 99 -24.79 -0.74 31.23
C VAL A 99 -23.98 0.32 30.50
N ASN A 100 -23.54 1.37 31.19
CA ASN A 100 -22.67 2.40 30.62
C ASN A 100 -21.31 1.84 30.18
N ASP A 101 -20.66 1.02 31.03
CA ASP A 101 -19.39 0.36 30.69
C ASP A 101 -19.54 -0.56 29.47
N TRP A 102 -20.66 -1.29 29.37
CA TRP A 102 -20.99 -2.17 28.25
C TRP A 102 -21.24 -1.38 26.96
N ASN A 103 -22.00 -0.28 27.03
CA ASN A 103 -22.21 0.64 25.89
C ASN A 103 -20.88 1.24 25.42
N ALA A 104 -19.99 1.63 26.34
CA ALA A 104 -18.66 2.11 26.01
C ALA A 104 -17.81 1.03 25.32
N ALA A 105 -17.91 -0.24 25.77
CA ALA A 105 -17.23 -1.36 25.13
C ALA A 105 -17.77 -1.60 23.71
N GLN A 106 -19.09 -1.48 23.51
CA GLN A 106 -19.69 -1.57 22.19
C GLN A 106 -19.14 -0.48 21.25
N ALA A 107 -19.09 0.77 21.71
CA ALA A 107 -18.54 1.88 20.95
C ALA A 107 -17.07 1.61 20.54
N LYS A 108 -16.28 0.94 21.38
CA LYS A 108 -14.92 0.53 21.00
C LYS A 108 -14.84 -0.52 19.91
N LEU A 109 -15.78 -1.47 19.86
CA LEU A 109 -15.85 -2.39 18.71
C LEU A 109 -16.31 -1.68 17.43
N ASP A 110 -17.12 -0.64 17.54
CA ASP A 110 -17.51 0.20 16.40
C ASP A 110 -16.33 1.04 15.89
N ASP A 111 -15.53 1.62 16.78
CA ASP A 111 -14.27 2.31 16.44
C ASP A 111 -13.30 1.38 15.67
N VAL A 112 -13.15 0.13 16.14
CA VAL A 112 -12.34 -0.89 15.44
C VAL A 112 -12.93 -1.21 14.06
N THR A 113 -14.25 -1.29 13.93
CA THR A 113 -14.94 -1.50 12.65
C THR A 113 -14.64 -0.36 11.66
N LEU A 114 -14.67 0.89 12.12
CA LEU A 114 -14.29 2.05 11.31
C LEU A 114 -12.80 2.01 10.92
N GLY A 115 -11.94 1.56 11.83
CA GLY A 115 -10.52 1.33 11.55
C GLY A 115 -10.30 0.30 10.44
N VAL A 116 -11.07 -0.80 10.42
CA VAL A 116 -11.05 -1.78 9.31
C VAL A 116 -11.49 -1.13 8.00
N GLY A 117 -12.50 -0.27 8.01
CA GLY A 117 -12.88 0.51 6.82
C GLY A 117 -11.73 1.39 6.30
N THR A 118 -11.00 2.03 7.21
CA THR A 118 -9.80 2.81 6.88
C THR A 118 -8.70 1.94 6.25
N LEU A 119 -8.45 0.74 6.79
CA LEU A 119 -7.48 -0.21 6.22
C LEU A 119 -7.88 -0.67 4.82
N ASN A 120 -9.17 -0.92 4.55
CA ASN A 120 -9.65 -1.30 3.22
C ASN A 120 -9.47 -0.17 2.20
N SER A 121 -9.75 1.08 2.59
CA SER A 121 -9.48 2.23 1.73
C SER A 121 -7.99 2.36 1.42
N LEU A 122 -7.14 2.20 2.43
CA LEU A 122 -5.68 2.23 2.25
C LEU A 122 -5.20 1.10 1.33
N ALA A 123 -5.74 -0.11 1.44
CA ALA A 123 -5.43 -1.22 0.54
C ALA A 123 -5.79 -0.92 -0.93
N SER A 124 -6.93 -0.28 -1.18
CA SER A 124 -7.30 0.18 -2.52
C SER A 124 -6.31 1.21 -3.07
N GLN A 125 -5.92 2.19 -2.25
CA GLN A 125 -4.93 3.21 -2.64
C GLN A 125 -3.55 2.61 -2.95
N VAL A 126 -3.09 1.65 -2.15
CA VAL A 126 -1.82 0.96 -2.38
C VAL A 126 -1.88 0.12 -3.67
N THR A 127 -3.03 -0.49 -3.97
CA THR A 127 -3.24 -1.22 -5.24
C THR A 127 -3.17 -0.27 -6.44
N THR A 128 -3.77 0.93 -6.35
CA THR A 128 -3.61 1.96 -7.39
C THR A 128 -2.14 2.36 -7.56
N GLN A 129 -1.40 2.46 -6.46
CA GLN A 129 0.02 2.78 -6.50
C GLN A 129 0.86 1.70 -7.19
N ALA A 130 0.47 0.42 -7.06
CA ALA A 130 1.09 -0.69 -7.79
C ALA A 130 0.98 -0.50 -9.31
N SER A 131 -0.20 -0.09 -9.79
CA SER A 131 -0.42 0.22 -11.21
C SER A 131 0.44 1.38 -11.69
N VAL A 132 0.61 2.43 -10.86
CA VAL A 132 1.49 3.57 -11.18
C VAL A 132 2.94 3.11 -11.28
N ALA A 133 3.42 2.27 -10.35
CA ALA A 133 4.77 1.72 -10.41
C ALA A 133 5.00 0.87 -11.67
N GLY A 134 4.01 0.05 -12.05
CA GLY A 134 4.05 -0.73 -13.30
C GLY A 134 4.11 0.14 -14.55
N TYR A 135 3.29 1.19 -14.62
CA TYR A 135 3.34 2.18 -15.70
C TYR A 135 4.70 2.87 -15.77
N LEU A 136 5.26 3.24 -14.63
CA LEU A 136 6.56 3.92 -14.57
C LEU A 136 7.69 3.02 -15.12
N LEU A 137 7.71 1.74 -14.74
CA LEU A 137 8.69 0.77 -15.25
C LEU A 137 8.58 0.60 -16.77
N GLU A 138 7.35 0.52 -17.30
CA GLU A 138 7.13 0.42 -18.74
C GLU A 138 7.61 1.68 -19.47
N ASN A 139 7.39 2.87 -18.92
CA ASN A 139 7.92 4.10 -19.51
C ASN A 139 9.44 4.20 -19.46
N VAL A 140 10.07 3.72 -18.38
CA VAL A 140 11.53 3.63 -18.29
C VAL A 140 12.06 2.73 -19.41
N ARG A 141 11.46 1.55 -19.61
CA ARG A 141 11.77 0.61 -20.71
C ARG A 141 11.58 1.24 -22.09
N ALA A 142 10.47 1.93 -22.31
CA ALA A 142 10.22 2.65 -23.56
C ALA A 142 11.23 3.79 -23.80
N THR A 143 11.74 4.42 -22.73
CA THR A 143 12.73 5.49 -22.87
C THR A 143 14.11 4.94 -23.28
N TYR A 144 14.46 3.70 -22.90
CA TYR A 144 15.68 3.04 -23.38
C TYR A 144 15.68 2.75 -24.88
N SER A 145 14.51 2.60 -25.52
CA SER A 145 14.43 2.31 -26.96
C SER A 145 14.51 3.56 -27.83
N VAL A 146 14.48 4.76 -27.24
CA VAL A 146 14.61 6.03 -27.97
C VAL A 146 16.08 6.28 -28.30
N GLY A 147 16.42 6.24 -29.59
CA GLY A 147 17.77 6.46 -30.09
C GLY A 147 18.31 7.87 -29.81
N GLY A 148 19.62 7.97 -29.59
CA GLY A 148 20.34 9.24 -29.39
C GLY A 148 20.65 9.60 -27.93
N ALA A 149 20.33 8.73 -26.95
CA ALA A 149 20.65 8.96 -25.55
C ALA A 149 22.16 8.86 -25.25
N VAL A 150 22.65 9.67 -24.30
CA VAL A 150 24.05 9.66 -23.86
C VAL A 150 24.24 8.62 -22.74
N ASP A 151 25.46 8.14 -22.49
CA ASP A 151 25.75 7.19 -21.40
C ASP A 151 25.26 7.66 -20.01
N GLU A 152 25.25 8.97 -19.81
CA GLU A 152 24.71 9.60 -18.60
C GLU A 152 23.20 9.34 -18.45
N ASP A 153 22.45 9.44 -19.54
CA ASP A 153 21.00 9.21 -19.56
C ASP A 153 20.70 7.74 -19.24
N HIS A 154 21.48 6.80 -19.79
CA HIS A 154 21.38 5.38 -19.46
C HIS A 154 21.72 5.06 -18.00
N ARG A 155 22.68 5.76 -17.39
CA ARG A 155 22.96 5.63 -15.95
C ARG A 155 21.78 6.13 -15.11
N ASN A 156 21.18 7.24 -15.49
CA ASN A 156 20.01 7.79 -14.82
C ASN A 156 18.79 6.87 -14.92
N LEU A 157 18.50 6.34 -16.11
CA LEU A 157 17.41 5.38 -16.32
C LEU A 157 17.59 4.10 -15.50
N ARG A 158 18.81 3.56 -15.41
CA ARG A 158 19.11 2.39 -14.57
C ARG A 158 18.86 2.64 -13.09
N SER A 159 19.18 3.84 -12.60
CA SER A 159 18.87 4.23 -11.21
C SER A 159 17.36 4.24 -10.99
N ILE A 160 16.61 4.90 -11.86
CA ILE A 160 15.15 5.01 -11.77
C ILE A 160 14.53 3.60 -11.82
N GLU A 161 14.94 2.76 -12.75
CA GLU A 161 14.47 1.37 -12.87
C GLU A 161 14.69 0.56 -11.59
N SER A 162 15.88 0.67 -10.99
CA SER A 162 16.20 -0.02 -9.73
C SER A 162 15.34 0.50 -8.59
N GLU A 163 15.15 1.81 -8.50
CA GLU A 163 14.30 2.45 -7.50
C GLU A 163 12.83 2.04 -7.68
N THR A 164 12.28 2.08 -8.89
CA THR A 164 10.91 1.63 -9.19
C THR A 164 10.73 0.16 -8.80
N THR A 165 11.70 -0.70 -9.12
CA THR A 165 11.66 -2.13 -8.75
C THR A 165 11.66 -2.32 -7.23
N ARG A 166 12.44 -1.52 -6.49
CA ARG A 166 12.39 -1.52 -5.01
C ARG A 166 11.04 -1.02 -4.50
N SER A 167 10.47 0.03 -5.09
CA SER A 167 9.14 0.55 -4.74
C SER A 167 8.06 -0.51 -4.95
N MET A 168 8.11 -1.30 -6.03
CA MET A 168 7.19 -2.43 -6.25
C MET A 168 7.28 -3.47 -5.12
N GLN A 169 8.49 -3.88 -4.73
CA GLN A 169 8.67 -4.81 -3.61
C GLN A 169 8.20 -4.24 -2.26
N GLN A 170 8.26 -2.92 -2.07
CA GLN A 170 7.70 -2.26 -0.88
C GLN A 170 6.18 -2.27 -0.91
N ILE A 171 5.57 -2.01 -2.07
CA ILE A 171 4.12 -2.06 -2.28
C ILE A 171 3.60 -3.49 -2.02
N ASP A 172 4.26 -4.52 -2.55
CA ASP A 172 3.86 -5.92 -2.34
C ASP A 172 3.86 -6.30 -0.86
N ARG A 173 4.92 -5.92 -0.13
CA ARG A 173 4.98 -6.08 1.33
C ARG A 173 3.87 -5.33 2.03
N LEU A 174 3.59 -4.09 1.62
CA LEU A 174 2.52 -3.27 2.21
C LEU A 174 1.13 -3.87 1.99
N ILE A 175 0.86 -4.41 0.80
CA ILE A 175 -0.39 -5.14 0.51
C ILE A 175 -0.52 -6.36 1.41
N GLY A 176 0.54 -7.16 1.54
CA GLY A 176 0.56 -8.32 2.45
C GLY A 176 0.28 -7.93 3.90
N ASP A 177 0.93 -6.86 4.36
CA ASP A 177 0.79 -6.31 5.70
C ASP A 177 -0.62 -5.77 6.00
N LEU A 178 -1.25 -5.13 5.02
CA LEU A 178 -2.62 -4.62 5.10
C LEU A 178 -3.62 -5.77 5.17
N ASN A 179 -3.51 -6.75 4.26
CA ASN A 179 -4.38 -7.91 4.24
C ASN A 179 -4.28 -8.71 5.54
N ALA A 180 -3.07 -8.95 6.04
CA ALA A 180 -2.86 -9.62 7.31
C ALA A 180 -3.49 -8.86 8.49
N GLN A 181 -3.39 -7.52 8.51
CA GLN A 181 -4.03 -6.71 9.54
C GLN A 181 -5.56 -6.79 9.44
N ILE A 182 -6.14 -6.61 8.26
CA ILE A 182 -7.60 -6.66 8.04
C ILE A 182 -8.16 -8.01 8.49
N SER A 183 -7.50 -9.12 8.12
CA SER A 183 -7.91 -10.46 8.56
C SER A 183 -7.85 -10.62 10.09
N ARG A 184 -6.80 -10.08 10.74
CA ARG A 184 -6.69 -10.10 12.21
C ARG A 184 -7.83 -9.34 12.88
N GLU A 185 -8.12 -8.12 12.42
CA GLU A 185 -9.17 -7.27 12.99
C GLU A 185 -10.57 -7.87 12.79
N ASN A 186 -10.85 -8.42 11.60
CA ASN A 186 -12.12 -9.12 11.36
C ASN A 186 -12.29 -10.33 12.30
N GLY A 187 -11.22 -11.10 12.51
CA GLY A 187 -11.23 -12.22 13.46
C GLY A 187 -11.43 -11.77 14.90
N PHE A 188 -10.84 -10.64 15.30
CA PHE A 188 -11.06 -10.02 16.61
C PHE A 188 -12.52 -9.58 16.77
N LEU A 189 -13.05 -8.77 15.85
CA LEU A 189 -14.42 -8.27 15.87
C LEU A 189 -15.46 -9.39 15.93
N ALA A 190 -15.26 -10.47 15.16
CA ALA A 190 -16.17 -11.60 15.16
C ALA A 190 -16.25 -12.28 16.54
N ARG A 191 -15.11 -12.50 17.19
CA ARG A 191 -15.05 -13.10 18.55
C ARG A 191 -15.63 -12.16 19.60
N GLU A 192 -15.22 -10.90 19.58
CA GLU A 192 -15.55 -9.95 20.64
C GLU A 192 -17.00 -9.46 20.59
N ARG A 193 -17.63 -9.40 19.40
CA ARG A 193 -19.07 -9.10 19.33
C ARG A 193 -19.91 -10.20 19.97
N THR A 194 -19.56 -11.47 19.74
CA THR A 194 -20.24 -12.59 20.39
C THR A 194 -19.99 -12.58 21.91
N ASN A 195 -18.76 -12.31 22.33
CA ASN A 195 -18.42 -12.17 23.75
C ASN A 195 -19.22 -11.05 24.43
N LEU A 196 -19.26 -9.86 23.82
CA LEU A 196 -19.98 -8.71 24.34
C LEU A 196 -21.49 -8.96 24.40
N ALA A 197 -22.06 -9.65 23.41
CA ALA A 197 -23.46 -10.06 23.42
C ALA A 197 -23.76 -11.01 24.59
N ALA A 198 -22.88 -11.97 24.89
CA ALA A 198 -23.03 -12.85 26.05
C ALA A 198 -22.96 -12.08 27.38
N LEU A 199 -22.05 -11.10 27.49
CA LEU A 199 -21.93 -10.24 28.67
C LEU A 199 -23.19 -9.40 28.92
N SER A 200 -23.93 -9.01 27.88
CA SER A 200 -25.17 -8.24 28.02
C SER A 200 -26.21 -8.97 28.88
N TYR A 201 -26.30 -10.29 28.78
CA TYR A 201 -27.20 -11.10 29.61
C TYR A 201 -26.78 -11.07 31.08
N GLY A 202 -25.47 -11.17 31.36
CA GLY A 202 -24.94 -11.08 32.71
C GLY A 202 -25.16 -9.71 33.35
N VAL A 203 -25.01 -8.63 32.58
CA VAL A 203 -25.28 -7.26 33.03
C VAL A 203 -26.75 -7.09 33.44
N ASN A 204 -27.69 -7.62 32.65
CA ASN A 204 -29.11 -7.58 32.99
C ASN A 204 -29.43 -8.36 34.28
N LEU A 205 -28.81 -9.52 34.48
CA LEU A 205 -28.99 -10.34 35.68
C LEU A 205 -28.21 -9.86 36.90
N GLY A 206 -27.22 -8.98 36.72
CA GLY A 206 -26.30 -8.54 37.77
C GLY A 206 -25.30 -9.60 38.24
N ARG A 207 -25.17 -10.71 37.50
CA ARG A 207 -24.25 -11.82 37.79
C ARG A 207 -23.83 -12.50 36.51
N LEU A 208 -22.67 -13.14 36.50
CA LEU A 208 -22.26 -13.96 35.36
C LEU A 208 -23.29 -15.10 35.17
N GLY A 209 -24.01 -15.09 34.05
CA GLY A 209 -24.86 -16.22 33.67
C GLY A 209 -23.96 -17.41 33.37
N ASN A 210 -24.20 -18.57 34.00
CA ASN A 210 -23.39 -19.76 33.79
C ASN A 210 -23.35 -20.10 32.27
N PRO A 211 -22.20 -20.08 31.59
CA PRO A 211 -22.10 -20.27 30.14
C PRO A 211 -22.33 -21.72 29.67
N GLY A 212 -23.18 -22.49 30.36
CA GLY A 212 -23.43 -23.91 30.07
C GLY A 212 -24.83 -24.44 30.39
N SER A 213 -25.77 -23.63 30.90
CA SER A 213 -27.08 -24.12 31.34
C SER A 213 -28.18 -24.03 30.27
N GLN A 214 -27.88 -24.42 29.03
CA GLN A 214 -28.89 -24.73 28.01
C GLN A 214 -28.52 -26.02 27.27
N ARG A 215 -28.04 -27.04 27.99
CA ARG A 215 -28.16 -28.41 27.52
C ARG A 215 -29.55 -28.88 27.94
N VAL A 216 -30.51 -28.79 27.03
CA VAL A 216 -31.84 -29.41 27.17
C VAL A 216 -31.61 -30.91 27.36
N THR A 217 -31.66 -31.38 28.59
CA THR A 217 -31.80 -32.82 28.86
C THR A 217 -33.21 -33.19 28.43
N VAL A 218 -33.36 -33.61 27.17
CA VAL A 218 -34.52 -34.38 26.75
C VAL A 218 -34.44 -35.70 27.52
N THR A 219 -35.06 -35.72 28.70
CA THR A 219 -35.33 -36.94 29.44
C THR A 219 -36.28 -37.76 28.57
N ASN A 220 -35.70 -38.61 27.73
CA ASN A 220 -36.42 -39.63 26.99
C ASN A 220 -36.98 -40.62 28.02
N ARG A 221 -38.18 -40.34 28.54
CA ARG A 221 -38.95 -41.28 29.36
C ARG A 221 -39.25 -42.49 28.48
N ARG A 222 -38.47 -43.55 28.68
CA ARG A 222 -38.78 -44.90 28.20
C ARG A 222 -40.26 -45.20 28.47
N GLN A 223 -41.03 -45.37 27.40
CA GLN A 223 -42.34 -45.98 27.49
C GLN A 223 -42.13 -47.47 27.77
N VAL A 224 -42.70 -47.93 28.89
CA VAL A 224 -42.76 -49.34 29.26
C VAL A 224 -43.91 -49.96 28.47
N PRO A 225 -43.72 -51.07 27.74
CA PRO A 225 -44.85 -51.75 27.11
C PRO A 225 -45.66 -52.48 28.18
N LEU A 226 -46.95 -52.21 28.23
CA LEU A 226 -47.91 -53.04 28.95
C LEU A 226 -48.21 -54.28 28.08
N GLN A 227 -48.20 -55.43 28.75
CA GLN A 227 -48.48 -56.76 28.19
C GLN A 227 -49.84 -56.83 27.49
#